data_AF-A0A2W6E884-F1
#
_entry.id   AF-A0A2W6E884-F1
#
_cell.length_a   1.000
_cell.length_b   1.000
_cell.length_c   1.000
_cell.angle_alpha   90.00
_cell.angle_beta   90.00
_cell.angle_gamma   90.00
#
_symmetry.space_group_name_H-M   'P 1'
#
loop_
_entity.id
_entity.type
_entity.pdbx_description
1 polymer ?
#
loop_
_entity_poly.entity_id
_entity_poly.type
_entity_poly.pdbx_seq_one_letter_code
_entity_poly.pdbx_strand_id
1 'polypeptide(L)'
;MNPPAPRALALRTTGITYPGAPEHIRAVRANLRPLLRGCPMADDVILCASELAANAAIHSHSRLPGGTFTVRAKISPGEYAWIEVEDNGGPWTPTVRDPTQHHGLD
;
A
#
# COMPACT_ATOMS: atom_id res chain seq x y z
N MET A 1 23.90 22.12 -30.37
CA MET A 1 22.54 21.83 -29.85
C MET A 1 22.71 20.90 -28.67
N ASN A 2 22.54 21.41 -27.44
CA ASN A 2 22.55 20.56 -26.25
C ASN A 2 21.16 19.92 -26.14
N PRO A 3 21.01 18.59 -25.99
CA PRO A 3 19.69 18.03 -25.71
C PRO A 3 19.16 18.62 -24.40
N PRO A 4 17.85 18.89 -24.29
CA PRO A 4 17.28 19.33 -23.02
C PRO A 4 17.57 18.26 -21.97
N ALA A 5 18.09 18.68 -20.81
CA ALA A 5 18.27 17.79 -19.67
C ALA A 5 16.96 17.04 -19.40
N PRO A 6 17.00 15.73 -19.13
CA PRO A 6 15.79 14.99 -18.78
C PRO A 6 15.14 15.71 -17.60
N ARG A 7 13.85 16.05 -17.77
CA ARG A 7 13.06 16.73 -16.75
C ARG A 7 13.08 15.84 -15.52
N ALA A 8 13.86 16.23 -14.50
CA ALA A 8 13.89 15.52 -13.22
C ALA A 8 12.46 15.41 -12.71
N LEU A 9 11.91 14.20 -12.77
CA LEU A 9 10.54 13.96 -12.35
C LEU A 9 10.50 14.08 -10.83
N ALA A 10 9.79 15.09 -10.33
CA ALA A 10 9.74 15.38 -8.91
C ALA A 10 9.20 14.18 -8.12
N LEU A 11 9.82 13.92 -6.95
CA LEU A 11 9.34 12.95 -5.97
C LEU A 11 7.88 13.26 -5.61
N ARG A 12 7.01 12.25 -5.68
CA ARG A 12 5.60 12.40 -5.31
C ARG A 12 5.34 11.71 -3.99
N THR A 13 4.71 12.40 -3.04
CA THR A 13 4.45 11.86 -1.71
C THR A 13 2.99 12.04 -1.30
N THR A 14 2.46 11.12 -0.51
CA THR A 14 1.15 11.24 0.13
C THR A 14 1.14 10.53 1.47
N GLY A 15 0.26 10.97 2.37
CA GLY A 15 -0.05 10.33 3.65
C GLY A 15 -1.53 10.55 3.94
N ILE A 16 -2.32 9.47 3.98
CA ILE A 16 -3.76 9.54 4.20
C ILE A 16 -4.15 8.52 5.26
N THR A 17 -4.90 8.98 6.26
CA THR A 17 -5.46 8.13 7.32
C THR A 17 -6.90 7.76 6.99
N TYR A 18 -7.24 6.48 7.18
CA TYR A 18 -8.55 5.91 6.93
C TYR A 18 -9.10 5.28 8.23
N PRO A 19 -10.43 5.26 8.42
CA PRO A 19 -11.04 4.38 9.42
C PRO A 19 -10.65 2.93 9.16
N GLY A 20 -10.40 2.16 10.22
CA GLY A 20 -9.99 0.75 10.11
C GLY A 20 -11.12 -0.20 9.76
N ALA A 21 -11.77 0.05 8.62
CA ALA A 21 -12.84 -0.77 8.10
C ALA A 21 -12.58 -1.13 6.63
N PRO A 22 -12.80 -2.39 6.18
CA PRO A 22 -12.45 -2.86 4.84
C PRO A 22 -13.07 -2.06 3.69
N GLU A 23 -14.18 -1.36 3.91
CA GLU A 23 -14.85 -0.56 2.88
C GLU A 23 -13.96 0.58 2.37
N HIS A 24 -13.00 1.03 3.18
CA HIS A 24 -12.05 2.10 2.83
C HIS A 24 -10.93 1.65 1.90
N ILE A 25 -10.72 0.35 1.68
CA ILE A 25 -9.68 -0.17 0.77
C ILE A 25 -9.93 0.32 -0.67
N ARG A 26 -11.20 0.50 -1.07
CA ARG A 26 -11.53 1.11 -2.37
C ARG A 26 -11.00 2.55 -2.47
N ALA A 27 -11.09 3.33 -1.39
CA ALA A 27 -10.58 4.70 -1.32
C ALA A 27 -9.05 4.71 -1.37
N VAL A 28 -8.37 3.78 -0.68
CA VAL A 28 -6.91 3.59 -0.78
C VAL A 28 -6.47 3.43 -2.23
N ARG A 29 -7.10 2.49 -2.97
CA ARG A 29 -6.79 2.28 -4.40
C ARG A 29 -7.04 3.53 -5.25
N ALA A 30 -8.17 4.19 -5.03
CA ALA A 30 -8.54 5.39 -5.77
C ALA A 30 -7.53 6.53 -5.54
N ASN A 31 -7.05 6.71 -4.32
CA ASN A 31 -6.10 7.76 -3.97
C ASN A 31 -4.67 7.49 -4.47
N LEU A 32 -4.25 6.22 -4.55
CA LEU A 32 -2.93 5.85 -5.08
C LEU A 32 -2.83 5.95 -6.61
N ARG A 33 -3.91 5.67 -7.34
CA ARG A 33 -3.92 5.65 -8.83
C ARG A 33 -3.37 6.94 -9.46
N PRO A 34 -3.80 8.15 -9.08
CA PRO A 34 -3.25 9.39 -9.63
C PRO A 34 -1.75 9.57 -9.33
N LEU A 35 -1.32 9.18 -8.13
CA LEU A 35 0.07 9.31 -7.68
C LEU A 35 1.01 8.45 -8.54
N LEU A 36 0.55 7.23 -8.86
CA LEU A 36 1.27 6.21 -9.62
C LEU A 36 1.17 6.37 -11.15
N ARG A 37 0.56 7.44 -11.67
CA ARG A 37 0.51 7.67 -13.13
C ARG A 37 1.92 7.72 -13.72
N GLY A 38 2.19 6.82 -14.68
CA GLY A 38 3.48 6.67 -15.34
C GLY A 38 4.46 5.74 -14.61
N CYS A 39 4.07 5.15 -13.48
CA CYS A 39 4.84 4.13 -12.78
C CYS A 39 4.60 2.76 -13.44
N PRO A 40 5.64 2.05 -13.92
CA PRO A 40 5.46 0.74 -14.57
C PRO A 40 4.87 -0.34 -13.64
N MET A 41 5.11 -0.23 -12.34
CA MET A 41 4.67 -1.17 -11.29
C MET A 41 3.39 -0.69 -10.58
N ALA A 42 2.59 0.20 -11.19
CA ALA A 42 1.45 0.83 -10.53
C ALA A 42 0.45 -0.19 -9.98
N ASP A 43 0.12 -1.23 -10.75
CA ASP A 43 -0.85 -2.24 -10.33
C ASP A 43 -0.32 -3.09 -9.17
N ASP A 44 0.97 -3.47 -9.19
CA ASP A 44 1.62 -4.20 -8.10
C ASP A 44 1.65 -3.37 -6.81
N VAL A 45 1.99 -2.08 -6.90
CA VAL A 45 1.99 -1.19 -5.73
C VAL A 45 0.58 -1.02 -5.17
N ILE A 46 -0.44 -0.91 -6.03
CA ILE A 46 -1.84 -0.81 -5.61
C ILE A 46 -2.31 -2.12 -4.95
N LEU A 47 -1.90 -3.27 -5.48
CA LEU A 47 -2.20 -4.58 -4.90
C LEU A 47 -1.56 -4.70 -3.51
N CYS A 48 -0.25 -4.48 -3.39
CA CYS A 48 0.47 -4.50 -2.12
C CYS A 48 -0.16 -3.55 -1.09
N ALA A 49 -0.49 -2.32 -1.50
CA ALA A 49 -1.16 -1.37 -0.61
C ALA A 49 -2.55 -1.85 -0.16
N SER A 50 -3.29 -2.53 -1.06
CA SER A 50 -4.62 -3.06 -0.75
C SER A 50 -4.54 -4.20 0.25
N GLU A 51 -3.60 -5.12 0.06
CA GLU A 51 -3.38 -6.26 0.97
C GLU A 51 -2.91 -5.79 2.35
N LEU A 52 -1.96 -4.85 2.40
CA LEU A 52 -1.51 -4.27 3.68
C LEU A 52 -2.63 -3.50 4.39
N ALA A 53 -3.43 -2.73 3.66
CA ALA A 53 -4.59 -2.03 4.23
C ALA A 53 -5.68 -3.00 4.69
N ALA A 54 -5.91 -4.10 3.97
CA ALA A 54 -6.84 -5.14 4.38
C ALA A 54 -6.37 -5.82 5.66
N ASN A 55 -5.08 -6.15 5.76
CA ASN A 55 -4.49 -6.71 6.97
C ASN A 55 -4.66 -5.76 8.16
N ALA A 56 -4.38 -4.47 7.98
CA ALA A 56 -4.62 -3.47 9.01
C ALA A 56 -6.11 -3.41 9.42
N ALA A 57 -7.03 -3.34 8.47
CA ALA A 57 -8.46 -3.18 8.75
C ALA A 57 -9.12 -4.45 9.33
N ILE A 58 -8.59 -5.65 9.06
CA ILE A 58 -9.21 -6.92 9.47
C ILE A 58 -8.49 -7.52 10.69
N HIS A 59 -7.17 -7.46 10.72
CA HIS A 59 -6.36 -8.25 11.65
C HIS A 59 -5.68 -7.44 12.75
N SER A 60 -5.59 -6.11 12.64
CA SER A 60 -5.04 -5.25 13.70
C SER A 60 -6.12 -4.67 14.61
N HIS A 61 -5.71 -3.93 15.63
CA HIS A 61 -6.59 -3.14 16.48
C HIS A 61 -7.24 -1.96 15.74
N SER A 62 -6.83 -1.64 14.52
CA SER A 62 -7.50 -0.63 13.69
C SER A 62 -8.97 -0.98 13.44
N ARG A 63 -9.34 -2.28 13.50
CA ARG A 63 -10.74 -2.74 13.38
C ARG A 63 -11.65 -2.35 14.55
N LEU A 64 -11.08 -1.92 15.67
CA LEU A 64 -11.84 -1.57 16.87
C LEU A 64 -12.53 -0.21 16.68
N PRO A 65 -13.60 0.09 17.44
CA PRO A 65 -14.26 1.39 17.37
C PRO A 65 -13.28 2.56 17.54
N GLY A 66 -13.25 3.46 16.55
CA GLY A 66 -12.33 4.60 16.51
C GLY A 66 -10.91 4.28 16.00
N GLY A 67 -10.63 3.03 15.63
CA GLY A 67 -9.35 2.62 15.06
C GLY A 67 -9.15 3.10 13.62
N THR A 68 -7.90 3.26 13.24
CA THR A 68 -7.47 3.82 11.96
C THR A 68 -6.22 3.15 11.44
N PHE A 69 -5.96 3.27 10.14
CA PHE A 69 -4.65 3.00 9.56
C PHE A 69 -4.25 4.15 8.63
N THR A 70 -2.94 4.37 8.47
CA THR A 70 -2.39 5.42 7.62
C THR A 70 -1.59 4.82 6.49
N VAL A 71 -1.94 5.18 5.26
CA VAL A 71 -1.20 4.78 4.05
C VAL A 71 -0.29 5.93 3.64
N ARG A 72 1.01 5.66 3.57
CA ARG A 72 2.03 6.58 3.07
C ARG A 72 2.63 6.04 1.77
N ALA A 73 2.84 6.92 0.80
CA ALA A 73 3.51 6.55 -0.45
C ALA A 73 4.58 7.58 -0.82
N LYS A 74 5.70 7.11 -1.38
CA LYS A 74 6.75 7.92 -1.99
C LYS A 74 7.14 7.32 -3.33
N ILE A 75 6.95 8.07 -4.41
CA ILE A 75 7.22 7.63 -5.78
C ILE A 75 8.32 8.49 -6.36
N SER A 76 9.47 7.86 -6.63
CA SER A 76 10.60 8.44 -7.35
C SER A 76 10.58 7.91 -8.78
N PRO A 77 10.12 8.70 -9.78
CA PRO A 77 9.89 8.17 -11.11
C PRO A 77 11.18 7.69 -11.78
N GLY A 78 11.17 6.46 -12.28
CA GLY A 78 12.34 5.78 -12.85
C GLY A 78 13.23 5.05 -11.85
N GLU A 79 13.02 5.24 -10.53
CA GLU A 79 13.89 4.70 -9.49
C GLU A 79 13.18 3.70 -8.58
N TYR A 80 12.19 4.16 -7.80
CA TYR A 80 11.47 3.30 -6.84
C TYR A 80 10.06 3.81 -6.51
N ALA A 81 9.22 2.89 -6.06
CA ALA A 81 7.98 3.17 -5.36
C ALA A 81 8.05 2.57 -3.96
N TRP A 82 7.79 3.39 -2.94
CA TRP A 82 7.72 2.95 -1.56
C TRP A 82 6.31 3.16 -1.03
N ILE A 83 5.73 2.12 -0.44
CA ILE A 83 4.43 2.15 0.21
C ILE A 83 4.58 1.64 1.64
N GLU A 84 3.88 2.28 2.55
CA GLU A 84 3.83 1.92 3.96
C GLU A 84 2.38 2.00 4.45
N VAL A 85 1.98 1.04 5.28
CA VAL A 85 0.72 1.06 6.02
C VAL A 85 1.03 0.96 7.50
N GLU A 86 0.73 2.02 8.24
CA GLU A 86 0.84 2.06 9.69
C GLU A 86 -0.55 1.83 10.30
N ASP A 87 -0.68 0.83 11.17
CA ASP A 87 -1.93 0.47 11.83
C ASP A 87 -1.84 0.66 13.36
N ASN A 88 -2.90 0.35 14.10
CA ASN A 88 -2.91 0.50 15.57
C ASN A 88 -2.27 -0.69 16.32
N GLY A 89 -1.47 -1.50 15.64
CA GLY A 89 -0.86 -2.70 16.18
C GLY A 89 -1.88 -3.77 16.53
N GLY A 90 -1.44 -4.87 17.12
CA GLY A 90 -2.29 -5.99 17.47
C GLY A 90 -1.45 -7.16 17.98
N PRO A 91 -2.08 -8.19 18.57
CA PRO A 91 -1.36 -9.40 18.92
C PRO A 91 -0.78 -10.02 17.65
N TRP A 92 0.56 -10.09 17.57
CA TRP A 92 1.23 -10.87 16.54
C TRP A 92 0.93 -12.35 16.79
N THR A 93 -0.10 -12.87 16.13
CA THR A 93 -0.46 -14.29 16.18
C THR A 93 0.17 -14.94 14.97
N PRO A 94 1.33 -15.62 15.09
CA PRO A 94 1.87 -16.38 13.97
C PRO A 94 0.85 -17.45 13.63
N THR A 95 0.34 -17.41 12.40
CA THR A 95 -0.43 -18.52 11.86
C THR A 95 0.50 -19.73 11.84
N VAL A 96 0.12 -20.79 12.58
CA VAL A 96 0.75 -22.09 12.44
C VAL A 96 0.60 -22.46 10.97
N ARG A 97 1.72 -22.52 10.24
CA ARG A 97 1.71 -22.94 8.85
C ARG A 97 1.16 -24.36 8.81
N ASP A 98 0.04 -24.56 8.13
CA ASP A 98 -0.42 -25.89 7.81
C ASP A 98 0.57 -26.49 6.81
N PRO A 99 1.30 -27.58 7.16
CA PRO A 99 2.27 -28.19 6.25
C PRO A 99 1.63 -28.83 5.02
N THR A 100 0.30 -28.86 4.91
CA THR A 100 -0.44 -29.43 3.78
C THR A 100 -0.88 -28.40 2.72
N GLN A 101 -0.59 -27.10 2.92
CA GLN A 101 -0.86 -26.08 1.90
C GLN A 101 0.17 -26.17 0.77
N HIS A 102 -0.12 -27.05 -0.19
CA HIS A 102 0.56 -27.07 -1.48
C HIS A 102 0.24 -25.78 -2.25
N HIS A 103 1.24 -24.91 -2.39
CA HIS A 103 1.18 -23.81 -3.36
C HIS A 103 1.44 -24.40 -4.75
N GLY A 104 0.36 -24.73 -5.45
CA GLY A 104 0.44 -25.05 -6.87
C GLY A 104 0.88 -23.83 -7.65
N LEU A 105 2.11 -23.85 -8.15
CA LEU A 105 2.49 -23.16 -9.37
C LEU A 105 2.49 -24.23 -10.45
N ASP A 106 1.36 -24.37 -11.15
CA ASP A 106 1.28 -25.09 -12.42
C ASP A 106 1.42 -24.07 -13.56
#